data_AF-A0A948AJ04-F1
#
_entry.id   AF-A0A948AJ04-F1
#
_cell.length_a   1.000
_cell.length_b   1.000
_cell.length_c   1.000
_cell.angle_alpha   90.00
_cell.angle_beta   90.00
_cell.angle_gamma   90.00
#
_symmetry.space_group_name_H-M   'P 1'
#
loop_
_entity.id
_entity.type
_entity.pdbx_description
1 polymer ?
#
loop_
_entity_poly.entity_id
_entity_poly.type
_entity_poly.pdbx_seq_one_letter_code
_entity_poly.pdbx_strand_id
1 'polypeptide(L)'
;ENSERIRFFLRLTSIDTPEFTFKEVGDFEIVRDQEAGVLPKDPKIAWMEGRVKKIQINGRDLGKIFLLHEPAYYKYYYLVRMTAVYAFKFGSNSGECSIEFSFSGKSTKVGDYSGSVFNFSIERLSRIESSSKNKIRSNIIQKIQETRDNAISYINSPQSQ
;
A
#
# COMPACT_ATOMS: atom_id res chain seq x y z
N GLU A 1 -6.89 -10.37 9.03
CA GLU A 1 -5.50 -10.89 9.02
C GLU A 1 -4.48 -9.92 8.43
N ASN A 2 -3.35 -9.76 9.11
CA ASN A 2 -2.26 -8.84 8.73
C ASN A 2 -1.58 -9.26 7.41
N SER A 3 -1.46 -10.57 7.20
CA SER A 3 -0.93 -11.15 5.96
C SER A 3 -1.74 -10.76 4.73
N GLU A 4 -3.07 -10.81 4.83
CA GLU A 4 -3.95 -10.41 3.74
C GLU A 4 -3.89 -8.91 3.47
N ARG A 5 -3.66 -8.09 4.51
CA ARG A 5 -3.44 -6.66 4.32
C ARG A 5 -2.21 -6.38 3.47
N ILE A 6 -1.07 -7.00 3.78
CA ILE A 6 0.16 -6.79 3.01
C ILE A 6 -0.02 -7.29 1.58
N ARG A 7 -0.58 -8.49 1.39
CA ARG A 7 -0.92 -9.02 0.06
C ARG A 7 -1.83 -8.09 -0.73
N PHE A 8 -2.84 -7.52 -0.07
CA PHE A 8 -3.73 -6.54 -0.68
C PHE A 8 -2.97 -5.29 -1.15
N PHE A 9 -2.10 -4.70 -0.31
CA PHE A 9 -1.27 -3.56 -0.73
C PHE A 9 -0.38 -3.92 -1.94
N LEU A 10 0.32 -5.05 -1.90
CA LEU A 10 1.15 -5.51 -3.01
C LEU A 10 0.32 -5.75 -4.28
N ARG A 11 -0.94 -6.19 -4.14
CA ARG A 11 -1.82 -6.38 -5.29
C ARG A 11 -2.23 -5.04 -5.92
N LEU A 12 -2.27 -3.94 -5.17
CA LEU A 12 -2.49 -2.60 -5.72
C LEU A 12 -1.34 -2.16 -6.66
N THR A 13 -0.17 -2.78 -6.56
CA THR A 13 0.99 -2.48 -7.41
C THR A 13 1.11 -3.38 -8.64
N SER A 14 0.12 -4.23 -8.92
CA SER A 14 0.20 -5.18 -10.04
C SER A 14 -0.48 -4.69 -11.32
N ILE A 15 -1.01 -3.47 -11.35
CA ILE A 15 -1.64 -2.92 -12.56
C ILE A 15 -0.56 -2.56 -13.59
N ASP A 16 -0.75 -3.06 -14.79
CA ASP A 16 0.12 -2.82 -15.93
C ASP A 16 -0.72 -2.76 -17.20
N THR A 17 -1.35 -1.61 -17.46
CA THR A 17 -2.09 -1.36 -18.69
C THR A 17 -1.47 -0.18 -19.45
N PRO A 18 -1.60 -0.10 -20.78
CA PRO A 18 -1.02 1.00 -21.56
C PRO A 18 -1.39 2.40 -21.08
N GLU A 19 -2.56 2.56 -20.46
CA GLU A 19 -3.06 3.83 -19.92
C GLU A 19 -2.67 4.09 -18.46
N PHE A 20 -2.34 3.06 -17.69
CA PHE A 20 -2.05 3.17 -16.26
C PHE A 20 -1.16 2.01 -15.78
N THR A 21 0.10 2.29 -15.51
CA THR A 21 1.10 1.26 -15.15
C THR A 21 1.79 1.65 -13.85
N PHE A 22 1.93 0.67 -12.94
CA PHE A 22 2.71 0.82 -11.73
C PHE A 22 4.20 1.03 -12.03
N LYS A 23 4.85 1.91 -11.26
CA LYS A 23 6.27 2.26 -11.42
C LYS A 23 7.10 1.80 -10.23
N GLU A 24 6.74 2.27 -9.04
CA GLU A 24 7.50 1.98 -7.83
C GLU A 24 6.66 2.15 -6.57
N VAL A 25 7.09 1.49 -5.50
CA VAL A 25 6.64 1.80 -4.14
C VAL A 25 7.53 2.94 -3.62
N GLY A 26 6.89 4.03 -3.21
CA GLY A 26 7.52 5.11 -2.48
C GLY A 26 7.49 4.82 -0.98
N ASP A 27 7.12 5.81 -0.18
CA ASP A 27 7.11 5.72 1.28
C ASP A 27 6.14 4.64 1.79
N PHE A 28 6.49 3.98 2.90
CA PHE A 28 5.55 3.11 3.59
C PHE A 28 5.73 3.14 5.11
N GLU A 29 4.69 2.68 5.81
CA GLU A 29 4.65 2.63 7.26
C GLU A 29 4.13 1.29 7.75
N ILE A 30 4.89 0.69 8.66
CA ILE A 30 4.46 -0.49 9.41
C ILE A 30 4.35 -0.17 10.91
N VAL A 31 3.35 -0.77 11.55
CA VAL A 31 3.12 -0.66 13.00
C VAL A 31 3.15 -2.06 13.61
N ARG A 32 3.93 -2.24 14.68
CA ARG A 32 4.04 -3.52 15.39
C ARG A 32 2.69 -3.91 16.00
N ASP A 33 2.21 -5.10 15.68
CA ASP A 33 0.99 -5.68 16.25
C ASP A 33 1.25 -6.25 17.65
N GLN A 34 0.91 -5.49 18.69
CA GLN A 34 1.20 -5.91 20.07
C GLN A 34 0.48 -7.20 20.49
N GLU A 35 -0.59 -7.60 19.79
CA GLU A 35 -1.35 -8.81 20.08
C GLU A 35 -0.76 -10.06 19.39
N ALA A 36 0.15 -9.91 18.43
CA ALA A 36 0.74 -11.01 17.66
C ALA A 36 1.78 -11.85 18.42
N GLY A 37 1.93 -11.64 19.74
CA GLY A 37 2.88 -12.32 20.60
C GLY A 37 4.34 -11.95 20.32
N VAL A 38 5.29 -12.75 20.78
CA VAL A 38 6.73 -12.45 20.70
C VAL A 38 7.25 -12.58 19.26
N LEU A 39 8.09 -11.64 18.83
CA LEU A 39 8.78 -11.72 17.54
C LEU A 39 9.74 -12.94 17.45
N PRO A 40 9.98 -13.47 16.24
CA PRO A 40 11.02 -14.47 16.04
C PRO A 40 12.38 -13.96 16.50
N LYS A 41 13.25 -14.83 17.00
CA LYS A 41 14.65 -14.51 17.36
C LYS A 41 15.55 -14.29 16.13
N ASP A 42 14.96 -13.95 14.99
CA ASP A 42 15.65 -13.63 13.76
C ASP A 42 16.19 -12.19 13.83
N PRO A 43 17.51 -11.96 13.66
CA PRO A 43 18.10 -10.62 13.69
C PRO A 43 17.45 -9.62 12.73
N LYS A 44 16.81 -10.06 11.64
CA LYS A 44 16.10 -9.18 10.70
C LYS A 44 14.90 -8.46 11.32
N ILE A 45 14.29 -9.01 12.37
CA ILE A 45 13.07 -8.46 12.98
C ILE A 45 13.12 -8.34 14.50
N ALA A 46 13.94 -9.16 15.19
CA ALA A 46 14.01 -9.22 16.66
C ALA A 46 14.33 -7.86 17.31
N TRP A 47 15.01 -6.96 16.61
CA TRP A 47 15.32 -5.60 17.07
C TRP A 47 14.08 -4.74 17.34
N MET A 48 12.92 -5.10 16.77
CA MET A 48 11.66 -4.39 17.01
C MET A 48 11.05 -4.70 18.38
N GLU A 49 11.36 -5.86 18.97
CA GLU A 49 10.70 -6.36 20.17
C GLU A 49 10.94 -5.42 21.36
N GLY A 50 9.84 -4.93 21.96
CA GLY A 50 9.87 -4.00 23.10
C GLY A 50 10.50 -2.62 22.83
N ARG A 51 10.98 -2.36 21.61
CA ARG A 51 11.75 -1.16 21.26
C ARG A 51 11.09 -0.32 20.18
N VAL A 52 10.41 -0.95 19.22
CA VAL A 52 9.92 -0.29 18.02
C VAL A 52 8.42 -0.48 17.89
N LYS A 53 7.69 0.62 18.03
CA LYS A 53 6.24 0.63 17.86
C LYS A 53 5.83 0.82 16.40
N LYS A 54 6.61 1.60 15.66
CA LYS A 54 6.30 2.05 14.31
C LYS A 54 7.59 2.28 13.53
N ILE A 55 7.58 1.90 12.26
CA ILE A 55 8.66 2.14 11.30
C ILE A 55 8.06 2.91 10.13
N GLN A 56 8.69 4.02 9.79
CA GLN A 56 8.40 4.79 8.58
C GLN A 56 9.65 4.74 7.72
N ILE A 57 9.52 4.28 6.48
CA ILE A 57 10.61 4.27 5.51
C ILE A 57 10.18 5.20 4.38
N ASN A 58 10.98 6.24 4.17
CA ASN A 58 10.74 7.22 3.11
C ASN A 58 11.81 7.06 2.03
N GLY A 59 11.40 7.08 0.77
CA GLY A 59 12.33 6.82 -0.35
C GLY A 59 11.65 6.54 -1.68
N ARG A 60 12.40 5.90 -2.57
CA ARG A 60 11.99 5.49 -3.93
C ARG A 60 12.42 4.05 -4.16
N ASP A 61 11.74 3.35 -5.08
CA ASP A 61 11.90 1.92 -5.34
C ASP A 61 11.95 1.03 -4.07
N LEU A 62 11.11 1.34 -3.07
CA LEU A 62 11.06 0.59 -1.81
C LEU A 62 10.33 -0.75 -1.93
N GLY A 63 9.86 -1.07 -3.13
CA GLY A 63 9.07 -2.26 -3.44
C GLY A 63 9.85 -3.57 -3.33
N LYS A 64 11.15 -3.54 -3.04
CA LYS A 64 12.02 -4.73 -2.84
C LYS A 64 12.45 -4.91 -1.37
N ILE A 65 11.99 -4.06 -0.45
CA ILE A 65 12.37 -4.17 0.96
C ILE A 65 11.77 -5.43 1.57
N PHE A 66 12.58 -6.18 2.33
CA PHE A 66 12.22 -7.48 2.90
C PHE A 66 10.93 -7.46 3.74
N LEU A 67 10.64 -6.35 4.44
CA LEU A 67 9.42 -6.18 5.23
C LEU A 67 8.13 -6.29 4.40
N LEU A 68 8.22 -6.12 3.08
CA LEU A 68 7.11 -6.30 2.14
C LEU A 68 7.12 -7.65 1.42
N HIS A 69 8.11 -8.52 1.68
CA HIS A 69 8.32 -9.77 0.93
C HIS A 69 8.66 -10.99 1.78
N GLU A 70 8.51 -10.90 3.10
CA GLU A 70 8.77 -12.00 4.04
C GLU A 70 7.47 -12.42 4.74
N PRO A 71 6.67 -13.33 4.14
CA PRO A 71 5.36 -13.73 4.68
C PRO A 71 5.40 -14.27 6.11
N ALA A 72 6.52 -14.86 6.51
CA ALA A 72 6.75 -15.34 7.87
C ALA A 72 6.64 -14.22 8.93
N TYR A 73 6.85 -12.96 8.52
CA TYR A 73 6.81 -11.82 9.42
C TYR A 73 5.48 -11.07 9.41
N TYR A 74 4.63 -11.27 8.41
CA TYR A 74 3.44 -10.44 8.18
C TYR A 74 2.45 -10.42 9.34
N LYS A 75 2.36 -11.51 10.10
CA LYS A 75 1.48 -11.56 11.28
C LYS A 75 1.89 -10.56 12.37
N TYR A 76 3.15 -10.13 12.42
CA TYR A 76 3.68 -9.34 13.53
C TYR A 76 3.51 -7.83 13.38
N TYR A 77 3.08 -7.33 12.22
CA TYR A 77 2.87 -5.90 12.01
C TYR A 77 1.77 -5.63 11.00
N TYR A 78 1.17 -4.46 11.14
CA TYR A 78 0.27 -3.88 10.17
C TYR A 78 1.04 -3.02 9.19
N LEU A 79 0.88 -3.25 7.89
CA LEU A 79 1.18 -2.24 6.87
C LEU A 79 0.02 -1.24 6.86
N VAL A 80 0.26 0.00 7.30
CA VAL A 80 -0.82 0.98 7.56
C VAL A 80 -0.86 2.10 6.54
N ARG A 81 0.27 2.36 5.87
CA ARG A 81 0.38 3.31 4.77
C ARG A 81 1.38 2.80 3.74
N MET A 82 1.08 3.00 2.46
CA MET A 82 2.01 2.79 1.35
C MET A 82 1.73 3.82 0.26
N THR A 83 2.76 4.44 -0.26
CA THR A 83 2.69 5.29 -1.44
C THR A 83 3.12 4.49 -2.65
N ALA A 84 2.35 4.56 -3.73
CA ALA A 84 2.69 3.94 -5.00
C ALA A 84 2.69 4.99 -6.12
N VAL A 85 3.69 4.91 -6.99
CA VAL A 85 3.82 5.78 -8.16
C VAL A 85 3.32 5.02 -9.38
N TYR A 86 2.50 5.69 -10.19
CA TYR A 86 1.95 5.16 -11.43
C TYR A 86 2.23 6.14 -12.57
N ALA A 87 2.59 5.61 -13.72
CA ALA A 87 2.56 6.35 -14.98
C ALA A 87 1.15 6.23 -15.57
N PHE A 88 0.63 7.33 -16.12
CA PHE A 88 -0.65 7.37 -16.81
C PHE A 88 -0.53 7.95 -18.21
N LYS A 89 -1.42 7.51 -19.10
CA LYS A 89 -1.61 8.04 -20.45
C LYS A 89 -3.09 8.00 -20.82
N PHE A 90 -3.75 9.15 -20.75
CA PHE A 90 -5.17 9.31 -21.09
C PHE A 90 -5.32 10.29 -22.27
N GLY A 91 -5.53 9.74 -23.46
CA GLY A 91 -5.54 10.53 -24.70
C GLY A 91 -4.17 11.17 -24.95
N SER A 92 -4.14 12.50 -25.10
CA SER A 92 -2.92 13.29 -25.25
C SER A 92 -2.22 13.62 -23.94
N ASN A 93 -2.86 13.38 -22.78
CA ASN A 93 -2.28 13.68 -21.47
C ASN A 93 -1.48 12.47 -20.97
N SER A 94 -0.24 12.69 -20.57
CA SER A 94 0.59 11.67 -19.92
C SER A 94 1.42 12.27 -18.80
N GLY A 95 1.83 11.42 -17.87
CA GLY A 95 2.66 11.82 -16.74
C GLY A 95 2.62 10.78 -15.65
N GLU A 96 3.01 11.19 -14.45
CA GLU A 96 3.01 10.33 -13.26
C GLU A 96 2.09 10.89 -12.19
N CYS A 97 1.50 9.99 -11.42
CA CYS A 97 0.81 10.31 -10.18
C CYS A 97 1.29 9.42 -9.03
N SER A 98 1.30 9.97 -7.83
CA SER A 98 1.58 9.27 -6.59
C SER A 98 0.27 9.10 -5.84
N ILE A 99 -0.06 7.87 -5.47
CA ILE A 99 -1.24 7.52 -4.70
C ILE A 99 -0.79 7.08 -3.32
N GLU A 100 -1.33 7.69 -2.28
CA GLU A 100 -1.23 7.14 -0.93
C GLU A 100 -2.38 6.17 -0.73
N PHE A 101 -2.05 4.98 -0.27
CA PHE A 101 -2.96 3.99 0.24
C PHE A 101 -2.79 3.92 1.75
N SER A 102 -3.88 3.91 2.49
CA SER A 102 -3.84 3.82 3.93
C SER A 102 -4.97 2.97 4.50
N PHE A 103 -4.70 2.42 5.67
CA PHE A 103 -5.72 1.87 6.54
C PHE A 103 -5.83 2.76 7.77
N SER A 104 -6.94 3.48 7.89
CA SER A 104 -7.20 4.41 8.99
C SER A 104 -8.61 4.22 9.53
N GLY A 105 -8.83 4.60 10.79
CA GLY A 105 -10.11 4.37 11.47
C GLY A 105 -9.93 4.28 12.98
N LYS A 106 -11.02 4.51 13.72
CA LYS A 106 -10.98 4.62 15.18
C LYS A 106 -10.95 3.23 15.82
N SER A 107 -9.76 2.68 16.01
CA SER A 107 -9.53 1.84 17.18
C SER A 107 -9.40 2.75 18.40
N THR A 108 -10.05 2.39 19.51
CA THR A 108 -9.86 3.05 20.82
C THR A 108 -8.53 2.65 21.47
N LYS A 109 -7.83 1.64 20.92
CA LYS A 109 -6.54 1.14 21.40
C LYS A 109 -5.40 1.61 20.49
N VAL A 110 -4.39 2.24 21.07
CA VAL A 110 -3.18 2.65 20.35
C VAL A 110 -2.46 1.42 19.80
N GLY A 111 -2.27 1.35 18.49
CA GLY A 111 -1.53 0.26 17.83
C GLY A 111 -2.38 -0.92 17.35
N ASP A 112 -3.69 -0.90 17.58
CA ASP A 112 -4.63 -1.86 16.99
C ASP A 112 -5.22 -1.29 15.69
N TYR A 113 -4.92 -1.95 14.58
CA TYR A 113 -5.42 -1.58 13.25
C TYR A 113 -6.42 -2.60 12.71
N SER A 114 -6.90 -3.57 13.49
CA SER A 114 -7.82 -4.62 13.03
C SER A 114 -9.14 -4.06 12.44
N GLY A 115 -9.69 -2.99 13.05
CA GLY A 115 -10.92 -2.30 12.60
C GLY A 115 -10.71 -1.13 11.63
N SER A 116 -9.51 -0.96 11.07
CA SER A 116 -9.22 0.15 10.15
C SER A 116 -9.90 -0.02 8.79
N VAL A 117 -10.32 1.07 8.17
CA VAL A 117 -10.92 1.10 6.83
C VAL A 117 -9.87 1.51 5.80
N PHE A 118 -9.90 0.86 4.64
CA PHE A 118 -9.04 1.22 3.51
C PHE A 118 -9.46 2.58 2.92
N ASN A 119 -8.48 3.44 2.66
CA ASN A 119 -8.66 4.72 2.00
C ASN A 119 -7.50 5.00 1.03
N PHE A 120 -7.70 5.92 0.10
CA PHE A 120 -6.65 6.38 -0.80
C PHE A 120 -6.79 7.86 -1.19
N SER A 121 -5.67 8.51 -1.49
CA SER A 121 -5.58 9.89 -1.97
C SER A 121 -4.56 10.03 -3.09
N ILE A 122 -4.78 10.98 -3.99
CA ILE A 122 -3.76 11.40 -4.96
C ILE A 122 -2.86 12.44 -4.29
N GLU A 123 -1.67 12.03 -3.87
CA GLU A 123 -0.66 12.86 -3.20
C GLU A 123 0.04 13.81 -4.17
N ARG A 124 0.45 13.27 -5.32
CA ARG A 124 1.14 14.04 -6.36
C ARG A 124 0.55 13.73 -7.71
N LEU A 125 0.45 14.75 -8.54
CA LEU A 125 0.02 14.64 -9.92
C LEU A 125 0.95 15.52 -10.75
N SER A 126 1.51 14.94 -11.81
CA SER A 126 2.32 15.68 -12.78
C SER A 126 1.56 16.89 -13.31
N ARG A 127 2.31 17.91 -13.75
CA ARG A 127 1.72 19.12 -14.32
C ARG A 127 0.94 18.73 -15.58
N ILE A 128 -0.35 19.03 -15.56
CA ILE A 128 -1.28 18.82 -16.66
C ILE A 128 -2.02 20.13 -16.94
N GLU A 129 -2.53 20.27 -18.16
CA GLU A 129 -3.33 21.43 -18.54
C GLU A 129 -4.53 21.59 -17.61
N SER A 130 -4.82 22.82 -17.21
CA SER A 130 -5.87 23.14 -16.24
C SER A 130 -7.25 22.64 -16.68
N SER A 131 -7.56 22.74 -17.98
CA SER A 131 -8.79 22.26 -18.60
C SER A 131 -8.99 20.74 -18.48
N SER A 132 -7.90 19.97 -18.48
CA SER A 132 -7.92 18.50 -18.39
C SER A 132 -7.80 17.98 -16.95
N LYS A 133 -7.40 18.83 -16.00
CA LYS A 133 -7.01 18.41 -14.64
C LYS A 133 -8.07 17.57 -13.93
N ASN A 134 -9.32 18.01 -13.94
CA ASN A 134 -10.41 17.30 -13.26
C ASN A 134 -10.71 15.95 -13.92
N LYS A 135 -10.73 15.92 -15.26
CA LYS A 135 -10.96 14.68 -16.03
C LYS A 135 -9.86 13.66 -15.75
N ILE A 136 -8.59 14.08 -15.74
CA ILE A 136 -7.47 13.19 -15.45
C ILE A 136 -7.54 12.67 -14.02
N ARG A 137 -7.88 13.51 -13.03
CA ARG A 137 -8.07 13.04 -11.65
C ARG A 137 -9.19 12.00 -11.55
N SER A 138 -10.33 12.22 -12.22
CA SER A 138 -11.43 11.24 -12.26
C SER A 138 -11.00 9.92 -12.89
N ASN A 139 -10.25 9.95 -14.00
CA ASN A 139 -9.74 8.74 -14.63
C ASN A 139 -8.76 7.96 -13.73
N ILE A 140 -7.86 8.67 -13.02
CA ILE A 140 -6.95 8.06 -12.06
C ILE A 140 -7.75 7.41 -10.92
N ILE A 141 -8.71 8.12 -10.34
CA ILE A 141 -9.58 7.59 -9.28
C ILE A 141 -10.30 6.32 -9.74
N GLN A 142 -10.86 6.33 -10.96
CA GLN A 142 -11.52 5.16 -11.53
C GLN A 142 -10.54 3.98 -11.66
N LYS A 143 -9.33 4.19 -12.20
CA LYS A 143 -8.32 3.13 -12.33
C LYS A 143 -7.88 2.57 -10.98
N ILE A 144 -7.75 3.41 -9.96
CA ILE A 144 -7.45 2.97 -8.60
C ILE A 144 -8.60 2.19 -7.98
N GLN A 145 -9.85 2.57 -8.23
CA GLN A 145 -11.02 1.81 -7.78
C GLN A 145 -11.09 0.44 -8.45
N GLU A 146 -10.88 0.35 -9.77
CA GLU A 146 -10.79 -0.92 -10.50
C GLU A 146 -9.66 -1.81 -9.93
N THR A 147 -8.49 -1.22 -9.66
CA THR A 147 -7.34 -1.92 -9.06
C THR A 147 -7.66 -2.44 -7.65
N ARG A 148 -8.33 -1.63 -6.83
CA ARG A 148 -8.80 -2.02 -5.50
C ARG A 148 -9.76 -3.19 -5.57
N ASP A 149 -10.75 -3.14 -6.46
CA ASP A 149 -11.78 -4.17 -6.57
C ASP A 149 -11.15 -5.51 -7.03
N ASN A 150 -10.21 -5.44 -7.97
CA ASN A 150 -9.39 -6.59 -8.37
C ASN A 150 -8.55 -7.14 -7.21
N ALA A 151 -7.99 -6.28 -6.37
CA ALA A 151 -7.22 -6.69 -5.20
C ALA A 151 -8.10 -7.36 -4.14
N ILE A 152 -9.32 -6.86 -3.91
CA ILE A 152 -10.32 -7.48 -3.02
C ILE A 152 -10.73 -8.86 -3.54
N SER A 153 -11.00 -8.99 -4.85
CA SER A 153 -11.33 -10.28 -5.45
C SER A 153 -10.20 -11.30 -5.32
N TYR A 154 -8.95 -10.85 -5.49
CA TYR A 154 -7.76 -11.69 -5.35
C TYR A 154 -7.59 -12.26 -3.94
N ILE A 155 -7.74 -11.44 -2.89
CA ILE A 155 -7.61 -11.91 -1.50
C ILE A 155 -8.77 -12.82 -1.08
N ASN A 156 -9.96 -12.67 -1.68
CA ASN A 156 -11.13 -13.48 -1.37
C ASN A 156 -11.20 -14.80 -2.16
N SER A 157 -10.36 -14.96 -3.18
CA SER A 157 -10.29 -16.20 -3.95
C SER A 157 -9.51 -17.26 -3.17
N PRO A 158 -9.96 -18.53 -3.13
CA PRO A 158 -9.20 -19.61 -2.51
C PRO A 158 -7.88 -19.76 -3.25
N GLN A 159 -6.78 -19.41 -2.58
CA GLN A 159 -5.43 -19.61 -3.13
C GLN A 159 -5.18 -21.11 -3.19
N SER A 160 -5.15 -21.66 -4.42
CA SER A 160 -4.70 -23.03 -4.65
C SER A 160 -3.28 -23.17 -4.10
N GLN A 161 -3.11 -24.07 -3.14
CA GLN A 161 -1.81 -24.50 -2.62
C GLN A 161 -0.97 -25.19 -3.69
#